data_AF-A0A368XDY6-F1
#
_entry.id   AF-A0A368XDY6-F1
#
_cell.length_a   1.000
_cell.length_b   1.000
_cell.length_c   1.000
_cell.angle_alpha   90.00
_cell.angle_beta   90.00
_cell.angle_gamma   90.00
#
_symmetry.space_group_name_H-M   'P 1'
#
loop_
_entity.id
_entity.type
_entity.pdbx_description
1 polymer ?
#
loop_
_entity_poly.entity_id
_entity_poly.type
_entity_poly.pdbx_seq_one_letter_code
_entity_poly.pdbx_strand_id
1 'polypeptide(L)'
;MQQSSSSKSDASGFNPRGVDMQHLHQVFERVHDVVVARIVIAQFDANPRLKDAFPGVHLKALETIKRAHIRYAKAHRAGVRFAAVTQACRGIASWIALCVRGCLASVRAAHQRRRFVASVRAQVRIPRVAHNQDAQAEARHLRRVA
;
A
#
# COMPACT_ATOMS: atom_id res chain seq x y z
N MET A 1 68.49 5.11 -7.26
CA MET A 1 67.17 4.68 -6.79
C MET A 1 67.19 4.59 -5.28
N GLN A 2 66.61 5.57 -4.58
CA GLN A 2 66.18 5.42 -3.19
C GLN A 2 64.91 6.26 -3.01
N GLN A 3 63.76 5.59 -3.04
CA GLN A 3 62.48 6.18 -2.61
C GLN A 3 62.32 5.84 -1.13
N SER A 4 62.44 6.84 -0.27
CA SER A 4 62.10 6.74 1.13
C SER A 4 60.58 6.73 1.26
N SER A 5 59.99 5.55 1.47
CA SER A 5 58.58 5.40 1.81
C SER A 5 58.35 5.91 3.23
N SER A 6 57.89 7.15 3.35
CA SER A 6 57.31 7.70 4.57
C SER A 6 56.00 6.96 4.86
N SER A 7 56.02 6.07 5.84
CA SER A 7 54.85 5.41 6.39
C SER A 7 54.02 6.46 7.14
N LYS A 8 53.09 7.10 6.43
CA LYS A 8 52.10 7.98 7.04
C LYS A 8 51.09 7.13 7.80
N SER A 9 51.41 6.82 9.05
CA SER A 9 50.49 6.19 9.99
C SER A 9 49.47 7.24 10.43
N ASP A 10 48.43 7.45 9.63
CA ASP A 10 47.22 8.21 10.02
C ASP A 10 46.39 7.35 10.98
N ALA A 11 46.97 6.99 12.13
CA ALA A 11 46.26 6.58 13.31
C ALA A 11 46.28 7.78 14.26
N SER A 12 45.60 8.87 13.88
CA SER A 12 45.33 9.97 14.79
C SER A 12 44.37 9.45 15.87
N GLY A 13 44.95 8.86 16.91
CA GLY A 13 44.22 8.54 18.14
C GLY A 13 43.49 9.80 18.58
N PHE A 14 42.16 9.72 18.65
CA PHE A 14 41.30 10.80 19.10
C PHE A 14 41.84 11.27 20.47
N ASN A 15 42.48 12.44 20.51
CA ASN A 15 43.03 12.99 21.73
C ASN A 15 41.94 13.87 22.37
N PRO A 16 41.23 13.39 23.41
CA PRO A 16 40.12 14.12 24.00
C PRO A 16 40.55 15.44 24.65
N ARG A 17 41.86 15.66 24.84
CA ARG A 17 42.43 16.92 25.36
C ARG A 17 42.72 17.95 24.26
N GLY A 18 42.76 17.55 22.99
CA GLY A 18 42.96 18.43 21.84
C GLY A 18 41.66 18.84 21.13
N VAL A 19 40.52 18.24 21.53
CA VAL A 19 39.20 18.63 21.08
C VAL A 19 38.73 19.81 21.92
N ASP A 20 38.30 20.87 21.25
CA ASP A 20 37.71 22.04 21.90
C ASP A 20 36.54 21.62 22.79
N MET A 21 36.64 21.94 24.08
CA MET A 21 35.65 21.57 25.10
C MET A 21 34.26 22.15 24.77
N GLN A 22 34.21 23.27 24.05
CA GLN A 22 32.95 23.87 23.59
C GLN A 22 32.25 22.97 22.57
N HIS A 23 33.00 22.39 21.63
CA HIS A 23 32.47 21.45 20.64
C HIS A 23 31.98 20.16 21.30
N LEU A 24 32.70 19.65 22.31
CA LEU A 24 32.28 18.47 23.05
C LEU A 24 30.97 18.70 23.82
N HIS A 25 30.83 19.89 24.42
CA HIS A 25 29.61 20.29 25.13
C HIS A 25 28.40 20.36 24.20
N GLN A 26 28.55 20.97 23.02
CA GLN A 26 27.48 21.03 22.01
C GLN A 26 27.03 19.63 21.58
N VAL A 27 27.96 18.69 21.44
CA VAL A 27 27.63 17.29 21.12
C VAL A 27 26.86 16.63 22.28
N PHE A 28 27.25 16.90 23.52
CA PHE A 28 26.61 16.34 24.71
C PHE A 28 25.19 16.88 24.95
N GLU A 29 24.94 18.15 24.65
CA GLU A 29 23.59 18.73 24.67
C GLU A 29 22.67 18.00 23.68
N ARG A 30 23.22 17.60 22.53
CA ARG A 30 22.52 16.90 21.45
C ARG A 30 22.36 15.40 21.65
N VAL A 31 22.75 14.83 22.79
CA VAL A 31 22.61 13.39 23.09
C VAL A 31 21.15 12.91 23.13
N HIS A 32 20.18 13.83 23.17
CA HIS A 32 18.76 13.51 22.99
C HIS A 32 18.41 13.05 21.56
N ASP A 33 19.25 13.37 20.58
CA ASP A 33 19.17 12.83 19.22
C ASP A 33 19.78 11.43 19.18
N VAL A 34 19.03 10.48 18.60
CA VAL A 34 19.38 9.06 18.52
C VAL A 34 20.63 8.85 17.68
N VAL A 35 20.84 9.64 16.63
CA VAL A 35 22.02 9.51 15.76
C VAL A 35 23.26 9.95 16.51
N VAL A 36 23.20 11.10 17.19
CA VAL A 36 24.29 11.63 18.01
C VAL A 36 24.59 10.67 19.16
N ALA A 37 23.58 10.16 19.86
CA ALA A 37 23.76 9.19 20.93
C ALA A 37 24.51 7.92 20.48
N ARG A 38 24.22 7.41 19.26
CA ARG A 38 24.93 6.25 18.71
C ARG A 38 26.40 6.54 18.45
N ILE A 39 26.70 7.70 17.86
CA ILE A 39 28.08 8.14 17.59
C ILE A 39 28.86 8.31 18.89
N VAL A 40 28.25 8.94 19.90
CA VAL A 40 28.85 9.14 21.21
C VAL A 40 29.17 7.82 21.90
N ILE A 41 28.26 6.84 21.85
CA ILE A 41 28.52 5.51 22.44
C ILE A 41 29.63 4.78 21.70
N ALA A 42 29.61 4.77 20.37
CA ALA A 42 30.67 4.15 19.58
C ALA A 42 32.05 4.75 19.94
N GLN A 43 32.09 6.06 20.18
CA GLN A 43 33.32 6.74 20.59
C GLN A 43 33.74 6.41 22.03
N PHE A 44 32.78 6.24 22.94
CA PHE A 44 33.06 5.79 24.31
C PHE A 44 33.49 4.32 24.38
N ASP A 45 32.97 3.47 23.51
CA ASP A 45 33.40 2.07 23.40
C ASP A 45 34.81 1.97 22.79
N ALA A 46 35.15 2.82 21.82
CA ALA A 46 36.49 2.90 21.26
C ALA A 46 37.53 3.49 22.24
N ASN A 47 37.10 4.31 23.20
CA ASN A 47 37.97 5.02 24.13
C ASN A 47 37.40 4.94 25.56
N PRO A 48 37.69 3.87 26.33
CA PRO A 48 37.09 3.65 27.65
C PRO A 48 37.43 4.75 28.67
N ARG A 49 38.55 5.46 28.50
CA ARG A 49 38.91 6.61 29.36
C ARG A 49 37.88 7.75 29.29
N LEU A 50 37.19 7.92 28.15
CA LEU A 50 36.13 8.92 28.00
C LEU A 50 34.84 8.48 28.71
N LYS A 51 34.58 7.19 28.75
CA LYS A 51 33.46 6.61 29.49
C LYS A 51 33.60 6.86 31.00
N ASP A 52 34.81 6.72 31.52
CA ASP A 52 35.12 7.00 32.93
C ASP A 52 35.07 8.51 33.24
N ALA A 53 35.48 9.36 32.29
CA ALA A 53 35.44 10.81 32.44
C ALA A 53 34.02 11.40 32.36
N PHE A 54 33.13 10.80 31.56
CA PHE A 54 31.78 11.32 31.31
C PHE A 54 30.68 10.24 31.44
N PRO A 55 30.51 9.63 32.63
CA PRO A 55 29.58 8.52 32.80
C PRO A 55 28.11 8.92 32.61
N GLY A 56 27.73 10.14 33.02
CA GLY A 56 26.36 10.64 32.88
C GLY A 56 25.92 10.79 31.41
N VAL A 57 26.84 11.23 30.55
CA VAL A 57 26.60 11.35 29.10
C VAL A 57 26.43 9.97 28.47
N HIS A 58 27.26 9.01 28.86
CA HIS A 58 27.18 7.62 28.38
C HIS A 58 25.84 6.98 28.74
N LEU A 59 25.38 7.13 29.99
CA LEU A 59 24.09 6.61 30.43
C LEU A 59 22.92 7.25 29.69
N LYS A 60 22.95 8.58 29.51
CA LYS A 60 21.90 9.31 28.78
C LYS A 60 21.85 8.91 27.30
N ALA A 61 22.99 8.66 26.67
CA ALA A 61 23.06 8.17 25.31
C ALA A 61 22.47 6.75 25.20
N LEU A 62 22.85 5.84 26.11
CA LEU A 62 22.29 4.48 26.17
C LEU A 62 20.77 4.50 26.35
N GLU A 63 20.28 5.34 27.25
CA GLU A 63 18.86 5.50 27.48
C GLU A 63 18.13 6.02 26.24
N THR A 64 18.69 7.02 25.56
CA THR A 64 18.10 7.60 24.34
C THR A 64 17.95 6.55 23.25
N ILE A 65 18.98 5.72 23.04
CA ILE A 65 18.94 4.61 22.07
C ILE A 65 17.90 3.56 22.47
N LYS A 66 17.85 3.15 23.74
CA LYS A 66 16.86 2.17 24.23
C LYS A 66 15.43 2.70 24.04
N ARG A 67 15.17 3.95 24.41
CA ARG A 67 13.86 4.61 24.23
C ARG A 67 13.49 4.69 22.75
N ALA A 68 14.43 4.98 21.86
CA ALA A 68 14.20 4.99 20.42
C ALA A 68 13.87 3.61 19.87
N HIS A 69 14.60 2.58 20.28
CA HIS A 69 14.36 1.20 19.88
C HIS A 69 12.97 0.71 20.32
N ILE A 70 12.57 1.00 21.56
CA ILE A 70 11.22 0.68 22.07
C ILE A 70 10.14 1.40 21.25
N ARG A 71 10.33 2.70 20.96
CA ARG A 71 9.39 3.46 20.12
C ARG A 71 9.25 2.88 18.72
N TYR A 72 10.37 2.54 18.08
CA TYR A 72 10.38 1.91 16.76
C TYR A 72 9.67 0.55 16.80
N ALA A 73 9.97 -0.30 17.78
CA ALA A 73 9.31 -1.60 17.93
C ALA A 73 7.80 -1.47 18.14
N LYS A 74 7.34 -0.48 18.90
CA LYS A 74 5.91 -0.18 19.07
C LYS A 74 5.27 0.28 17.77
N ALA A 75 5.91 1.21 17.06
CA ALA A 75 5.42 1.72 15.77
C ALA A 75 5.35 0.60 14.72
N HIS A 76 6.36 -0.26 14.66
CA HIS A 76 6.40 -1.40 13.76
C HIS A 76 5.26 -2.39 14.06
N ARG A 77 5.02 -2.73 15.34
CA ARG A 77 3.89 -3.59 15.73
C ARG A 77 2.54 -2.98 15.36
N ALA A 78 2.38 -1.66 15.48
CA ALA A 78 1.17 -0.96 15.07
C ALA A 78 0.98 -0.99 13.54
N GLY A 79 2.05 -0.72 12.78
CA GLY A 79 2.05 -0.76 11.31
C GLY A 79 1.71 -2.15 10.77
N VAL A 80 2.29 -3.21 11.33
CA VAL A 80 1.99 -4.60 10.95
C VAL A 80 0.51 -4.95 11.18
N ARG A 81 -0.05 -4.54 12.32
CA ARG A 81 -1.48 -4.76 12.61
C ARG A 81 -2.38 -4.02 11.62
N PHE A 82 -2.08 -2.75 11.34
CA PHE A 82 -2.85 -1.95 10.40
C PHE A 82 -2.77 -2.52 8.97
N ALA A 83 -1.59 -2.96 8.54
CA ALA A 83 -1.40 -3.61 7.25
C ALA A 83 -2.22 -4.91 7.15
N ALA A 84 -2.22 -5.75 8.19
CA ALA A 84 -2.99 -6.98 8.23
C ALA A 84 -4.50 -6.74 8.12
N VAL A 85 -5.03 -5.77 8.86
CA VAL A 85 -6.46 -5.38 8.79
C VAL A 85 -6.79 -4.84 7.40
N THR A 86 -5.94 -3.98 6.84
CA THR A 86 -6.16 -3.40 5.50
C THR A 86 -6.17 -4.50 4.43
N GLN A 87 -5.28 -5.48 4.53
CA GLN A 87 -5.23 -6.62 3.60
C GLN A 87 -6.48 -7.50 3.72
N ALA A 88 -6.96 -7.76 4.93
CA ALA A 88 -8.21 -8.48 5.16
C ALA A 88 -9.42 -7.73 4.56
N CYS A 89 -9.53 -6.43 4.80
CA CYS A 89 -10.60 -5.60 4.24
C CYS A 89 -10.57 -5.57 2.72
N ARG A 90 -9.38 -5.48 2.09
CA ARG A 90 -9.23 -5.57 0.63
C ARG A 90 -9.67 -6.93 0.09
N GLY A 91 -9.33 -8.02 0.79
CA GLY A 91 -9.80 -9.36 0.46
C GLY A 91 -11.32 -9.43 0.44
N ILE A 92 -11.98 -9.00 1.53
CA ILE A 92 -13.45 -9.01 1.64
C ILE A 92 -14.09 -8.15 0.55
N ALA A 93 -13.59 -6.93 0.33
CA ALA A 93 -14.11 -6.04 -0.71
C ALA A 93 -14.00 -6.68 -2.11
N SER A 94 -12.92 -7.38 -2.40
CA SER A 94 -12.74 -8.07 -3.68
C SER A 94 -13.72 -9.22 -3.87
N TRP A 95 -14.00 -9.99 -2.81
CA TRP A 95 -15.01 -11.05 -2.81
C TRP A 95 -16.41 -10.50 -3.06
N ILE A 96 -16.79 -9.44 -2.36
CA ILE A 96 -18.10 -8.79 -2.56
C ILE A 96 -18.22 -8.28 -4.00
N ALA A 97 -17.17 -7.63 -4.54
CA ALA A 97 -17.17 -7.15 -5.91
C ALA A 97 -17.32 -8.29 -6.95
N LEU A 98 -16.70 -9.44 -6.71
CA LEU A 98 -16.87 -10.63 -7.54
C LEU A 98 -18.30 -11.16 -7.49
N CYS A 99 -18.90 -11.27 -6.31
CA CYS A 99 -20.29 -11.71 -6.15
C CYS A 99 -21.26 -10.76 -6.87
N VAL A 100 -21.11 -9.45 -6.71
CA VAL A 100 -21.95 -8.45 -7.39
C VAL A 100 -21.80 -8.54 -8.91
N ARG A 101 -20.58 -8.68 -9.43
CA ARG A 101 -20.36 -8.87 -10.87
C ARG A 101 -21.00 -10.16 -11.39
N GLY A 102 -20.89 -11.25 -10.64
CA GLY A 102 -21.55 -12.53 -10.96
C GLY A 102 -23.07 -12.39 -11.03
N CYS A 103 -23.69 -11.75 -10.04
CA CYS A 103 -25.13 -11.48 -10.03
C CYS A 103 -25.57 -10.57 -11.20
N LEU A 104 -24.80 -9.52 -11.49
CA LEU A 104 -25.12 -8.65 -12.64
C LEU A 104 -25.00 -9.39 -13.97
N ALA A 105 -24.00 -10.27 -14.11
CA ALA A 105 -23.84 -11.10 -15.31
C ALA A 105 -25.01 -12.09 -15.48
N SER A 106 -25.46 -12.74 -14.40
CA SER A 106 -26.60 -13.65 -14.45
C SER A 106 -27.91 -12.94 -14.78
N VAL A 107 -28.15 -11.75 -14.22
CA VAL A 107 -29.32 -10.92 -14.53
C VAL A 107 -29.29 -10.48 -16.00
N ARG A 108 -28.13 -10.05 -16.52
CA ARG A 108 -27.99 -9.69 -17.94
C ARG A 108 -28.23 -10.88 -18.86
N ALA A 109 -27.70 -12.05 -18.52
CA ALA A 109 -27.94 -13.28 -19.29
C ALA A 109 -29.42 -13.67 -19.28
N ALA A 110 -30.10 -13.57 -18.14
CA ALA A 110 -31.53 -13.82 -18.04
C ALA A 110 -32.36 -12.81 -18.87
N HIS A 111 -31.97 -11.54 -18.86
CA HIS A 111 -32.63 -10.50 -19.64
C HIS A 111 -32.46 -10.70 -21.15
N GLN A 112 -31.25 -11.07 -21.59
CA GLN A 112 -30.98 -11.42 -22.99
C GLN A 112 -31.80 -12.64 -23.44
N ARG A 113 -31.88 -13.69 -22.61
CA ARG A 113 -32.73 -14.86 -22.88
C ARG A 113 -34.20 -14.46 -23.00
N ARG A 114 -34.72 -13.62 -22.12
CA ARG A 114 -36.11 -13.12 -22.20
C ARG A 114 -36.35 -12.33 -23.48
N ARG A 115 -35.43 -11.45 -23.89
CA ARG A 115 -35.53 -10.70 -25.15
C ARG A 115 -35.51 -11.62 -26.36
N PHE A 116 -34.64 -12.63 -26.37
CA PHE A 116 -34.56 -13.61 -27.45
C PHE A 116 -35.85 -14.45 -27.56
N VAL A 117 -36.37 -14.95 -26.43
CA VAL A 117 -37.65 -15.67 -26.42
C VAL A 117 -38.80 -14.76 -26.89
N ALA A 118 -38.81 -13.49 -26.47
CA ALA A 118 -39.81 -12.53 -26.93
C ALA A 118 -39.72 -12.25 -28.44
N SER A 119 -38.51 -12.12 -29.00
CA SER A 119 -38.32 -11.92 -30.45
C SER A 119 -38.72 -13.15 -31.25
N VAL A 120 -38.39 -14.37 -30.78
CA VAL A 120 -38.80 -15.62 -31.43
C VAL A 120 -40.33 -15.74 -31.40
N ARG A 121 -40.98 -15.45 -30.27
CA ARG A 121 -42.44 -15.49 -30.16
C ARG A 121 -43.13 -14.48 -31.07
N ALA A 122 -42.53 -13.29 -31.26
CA ALA A 122 -43.03 -12.28 -32.18
C ALA A 122 -42.92 -12.73 -33.65
N GLN A 123 -41.84 -13.42 -34.03
CA GLN A 123 -41.67 -13.97 -35.38
C GLN A 123 -42.58 -15.17 -35.65
N VAL A 124 -42.78 -16.07 -34.68
CA VAL A 124 -43.70 -17.22 -34.81
C VAL A 124 -45.17 -16.77 -34.85
N ARG A 125 -45.48 -15.57 -34.34
CA ARG A 125 -46.77 -14.92 -34.56
C ARG A 125 -46.82 -14.42 -36.01
N ILE A 126 -46.94 -15.37 -36.94
CA ILE A 126 -47.22 -15.13 -38.35
C ILE A 126 -48.36 -14.10 -38.41
N PRO A 127 -48.22 -12.98 -39.15
CA PRO A 127 -49.37 -12.14 -39.41
C PRO A 127 -50.38 -13.05 -40.08
N ARG A 128 -51.51 -13.32 -39.41
CA ARG A 128 -52.67 -13.91 -40.07
C ARG A 128 -52.92 -13.00 -41.27
N VAL A 129 -52.51 -13.46 -42.44
CA VAL A 129 -52.80 -12.80 -43.70
C VAL A 129 -54.31 -12.63 -43.67
N ALA A 130 -54.76 -11.37 -43.59
CA ALA A 130 -56.16 -11.01 -43.63
C ALA A 130 -56.67 -11.26 -45.05
N HIS A 131 -56.68 -12.52 -45.48
CA HIS A 131 -56.93 -12.90 -46.86
C HIS A 131 -58.41 -13.15 -47.17
N ASN A 132 -59.32 -12.55 -46.41
CA ASN A 132 -60.75 -12.84 -46.54
C ASN A 132 -61.67 -11.62 -46.62
N GLN A 133 -61.15 -10.39 -46.54
CA GLN A 133 -62.02 -9.21 -46.65
C GLN A 133 -62.15 -8.72 -48.10
N ASP A 134 -61.08 -8.74 -48.88
CA ASP A 134 -61.12 -8.29 -50.28
C ASP A 134 -61.85 -9.31 -51.20
N ALA A 135 -61.63 -10.61 -50.98
CA ALA A 135 -62.32 -11.67 -51.72
C ALA A 135 -63.84 -11.72 -51.43
N GLN A 136 -64.28 -11.32 -50.23
CA GLN A 136 -65.71 -11.21 -49.90
C GLN A 136 -66.36 -9.93 -50.45
N ALA A 137 -65.59 -8.86 -50.64
CA ALA A 137 -66.06 -7.63 -51.26
C ALA A 137 -66.33 -7.80 -52.77
N GLU A 138 -65.43 -8.48 -53.49
CA GLU A 138 -65.63 -8.80 -54.92
C GLU A 138 -66.83 -9.74 -55.14
N ALA A 139 -66.99 -10.79 -54.32
CA ALA A 139 -68.11 -11.73 -54.44
C ALA A 139 -69.48 -11.08 -54.20
N ARG A 140 -69.56 -10.01 -53.38
CA ARG A 140 -70.79 -9.26 -53.17
C ARG A 140 -71.10 -8.27 -54.30
N HIS A 141 -70.07 -7.76 -54.97
CA HIS A 141 -70.25 -6.89 -56.13
C HIS A 141 -70.79 -7.66 -57.34
N LEU A 142 -70.30 -8.87 -57.60
CA LEU A 142 -70.76 -9.70 -58.72
C LEU A 142 -72.22 -10.18 -58.57
N ARG A 143 -72.72 -10.34 -57.33
CA ARG A 143 -74.11 -10.71 -57.06
C ARG A 143 -75.14 -9.58 -57.20
N ARG A 144 -74.70 -8.32 -57.36
CA ARG A 144 -75.61 -7.17 -57.56
C ARG A 144 -75.78 -6.76 -59.03
N VAL A 145 -75.03 -7.39 -59.95
CA VAL A 145 -74.98 -7.02 -61.36
C VAL A 145 -75.59 -8.11 -62.28
N ALA A 146 -76.02 -9.24 -61.70
CA ALA A 146 -76.80 -10.28 -62.38
C ALA A 146 -78.28 -10.19 -61.96
#